data_AF-A0A7J9Q765-F1
#
_entry.id   AF-A0A7J9Q765-F1
#
_cell.length_a   1.000
_cell.length_b   1.000
_cell.length_c   1.000
_cell.angle_alpha   90.00
_cell.angle_beta   90.00
_cell.angle_gamma   90.00
#
_symmetry.space_group_name_H-M   'P 1'
#
loop_
_entity.id
_entity.type
_entity.pdbx_description
1 polymer ?
#
loop_
_entity_poly.entity_id
_entity_poly.type
_entity_poly.pdbx_seq_one_letter_code
_entity_poly.pdbx_strand_id
1 'polypeptide(L)'
;MKSKKGQSLPMNTIVIAAIVLIVLVVIIMIFTGRMGGFTHSVQDCVEQGGECVAACNINEGILPIAGGECKTGTCCSKPIK
;
A
#
# COMPACT_ATOMS: atom_id res chain seq x y z
N MET A 1 41.21 -29.05 -27.48
CA MET A 1 40.15 -29.78 -26.76
C MET A 1 39.25 -28.77 -26.06
N LYS A 2 38.02 -28.57 -26.54
CA LYS A 2 37.12 -27.52 -26.06
C LYS A 2 36.16 -28.17 -25.05
N SER A 3 36.54 -28.20 -23.77
CA SER A 3 35.68 -28.70 -22.70
C SER A 3 34.40 -27.89 -22.65
N LYS A 4 33.30 -28.46 -23.10
CA LYS A 4 31.96 -27.96 -22.82
C LYS A 4 31.76 -28.14 -21.32
N LYS A 5 32.03 -27.09 -20.54
CA LYS A 5 31.52 -26.94 -19.17
C LYS A 5 30.01 -26.73 -19.29
N GLY A 6 29.30 -27.83 -19.57
CA GLY A 6 27.89 -27.92 -19.21
C GLY A 6 27.87 -27.78 -17.71
N GLN A 7 27.49 -26.60 -17.24
CA GLN A 7 27.32 -26.28 -15.84
C GLN A 7 26.29 -27.29 -15.34
N SER A 8 26.74 -28.36 -14.68
CA SER A 8 25.88 -29.18 -13.85
C SER A 8 25.43 -28.25 -12.73
N LEU A 9 24.37 -27.47 -13.00
CA LEU A 9 23.71 -26.65 -12.00
C LEU A 9 23.35 -27.63 -10.88
N PRO A 10 24.03 -27.54 -9.74
CA PRO A 10 23.95 -28.60 -8.77
C PRO A 10 22.50 -28.60 -8.26
N MET A 11 21.92 -29.80 -8.11
CA MET A 11 20.47 -29.96 -7.88
C MET A 11 19.97 -29.16 -6.68
N ASN A 12 20.83 -29.00 -5.67
CA ASN A 12 20.63 -28.12 -4.52
C ASN A 12 20.35 -26.65 -4.91
N THR A 13 21.02 -26.08 -5.90
CA THR A 13 20.79 -24.71 -6.37
C THR A 13 19.39 -24.55 -6.97
N ILE A 14 18.91 -25.55 -7.71
CA ILE A 14 17.55 -25.53 -8.29
C ILE A 14 16.50 -25.55 -7.18
N VAL A 15 16.69 -26.40 -6.16
CA VAL A 15 15.78 -26.48 -5.01
C VAL A 15 15.75 -25.18 -4.23
N ILE A 16 16.91 -24.58 -3.95
CA ILE A 16 17.00 -23.30 -3.24
C ILE A 16 16.32 -22.19 -4.05
N ALA A 17 16.55 -22.13 -5.36
CA ALA A 17 15.92 -21.14 -6.23
C ALA A 17 14.39 -21.23 -6.21
N ALA A 18 13.83 -22.45 -6.21
CA ALA A 18 12.38 -22.65 -6.11
C ALA A 18 11.82 -22.17 -4.76
N ILE A 19 12.50 -22.47 -3.63
CA ILE A 19 12.09 -22.02 -2.29
C ILE A 19 12.08 -20.49 -2.22
N VAL A 20 13.14 -19.83 -2.72
CA VAL A 20 13.25 -18.37 -2.70
C VAL A 20 12.12 -17.73 -3.51
N LEU A 21 11.79 -18.27 -4.69
CA LEU A 21 10.67 -17.76 -5.48
C LEU A 21 9.34 -17.87 -4.75
N ILE A 22 9.07 -18.99 -4.07
CA ILE A 22 7.84 -19.16 -3.29
C ILE A 22 7.77 -18.13 -2.14
N VAL A 23 8.85 -17.98 -1.38
CA VAL A 23 8.92 -17.02 -0.27
C VAL A 23 8.70 -15.60 -0.78
N LEU A 24 9.31 -15.23 -1.90
CA LEU A 24 9.13 -13.92 -2.51
C LEU A 24 7.66 -13.66 -2.88
N VAL A 25 6.97 -14.63 -3.49
CA VAL A 25 5.55 -14.49 -3.83
C VAL A 25 4.69 -14.32 -2.58
N VAL A 26 4.93 -15.12 -1.53
CA VAL A 26 4.17 -15.01 -0.27
C VAL A 26 4.37 -13.64 0.39
N ILE A 27 5.61 -13.15 0.40
CA ILE A 27 5.93 -11.81 0.90
C ILE A 27 5.14 -10.74 0.12
N ILE A 28 5.18 -10.79 -1.22
CA ILE A 28 4.43 -9.85 -2.06
C ILE A 28 2.93 -9.92 -1.75
N MET A 29 2.33 -11.11 -1.65
CA MET A 29 0.90 -11.24 -1.34
C MET A 29 0.51 -10.59 0.00
N ILE A 30 1.33 -10.80 1.05
CA ILE A 30 1.09 -10.19 2.36
C ILE A 30 1.24 -8.67 2.28
N PHE A 31 2.30 -8.19 1.64
CA PHE A 31 2.54 -6.74 1.51
C PHE A 31 1.48 -6.06 0.65
N THR A 32 1.08 -6.64 -0.47
CA THR A 32 0.01 -6.12 -1.33
C THR A 32 -1.33 -6.11 -0.59
N GLY A 33 -1.67 -7.18 0.14
CA GLY A 33 -2.91 -7.24 0.93
C GLY A 33 -2.95 -6.20 2.05
N ARG A 34 -1.82 -5.95 2.74
CA ARG A 34 -1.71 -4.93 3.80
C ARG A 34 -1.64 -3.51 3.25
N MET A 35 -0.95 -3.28 2.13
CA MET A 35 -0.81 -1.95 1.52
C MET A 35 -2.16 -1.42 1.00
N GLY A 36 -3.02 -2.28 0.44
CA GLY A 36 -4.35 -1.85 -0.02
C GLY A 36 -5.19 -1.23 1.10
N GLY A 37 -5.22 -1.86 2.28
CA GLY A 37 -5.90 -1.30 3.45
C GLY A 37 -5.20 -0.06 4.02
N PHE A 38 -3.87 -0.05 4.03
CA PHE A 38 -3.09 1.10 4.51
C PHE A 38 -3.39 2.36 3.70
N THR A 39 -3.38 2.29 2.36
CA THR A 39 -3.65 3.44 1.49
C THR A 39 -5.02 4.06 1.74
N HIS A 40 -6.05 3.24 1.98
CA HIS A 40 -7.37 3.75 2.34
C HIS A 40 -7.35 4.49 3.68
N SER A 41 -6.73 3.91 4.72
CA SER A 41 -6.68 4.54 6.04
C SER A 41 -5.90 5.85 6.07
N VAL A 42 -4.80 6.00 5.31
CA VAL A 42 -4.10 7.30 5.22
C VAL A 42 -4.86 8.35 4.40
N GLN A 43 -5.80 7.93 3.54
CA GLN A 43 -6.61 8.83 2.73
C GLN A 43 -7.97 9.16 3.38
N ASP A 44 -8.32 8.50 4.48
CA ASP A 44 -9.57 8.75 5.19
C ASP A 44 -9.56 10.12 5.87
N CYS A 45 -10.59 10.92 5.57
CA CYS A 45 -10.79 12.24 6.15
C CYS A 45 -10.81 12.22 7.68
N VAL A 46 -11.44 11.17 8.24
CA VAL A 46 -11.62 11.01 9.69
C VAL A 46 -10.30 10.66 10.38
N GLU A 47 -9.48 9.81 9.76
CA GLU A 47 -8.15 9.42 10.26
C GLU A 47 -7.16 10.60 10.22
N GLN A 48 -7.38 11.57 9.34
CA GLN A 48 -6.63 12.83 9.28
C GLN A 48 -7.14 13.90 10.27
N GLY A 49 -8.10 13.56 11.15
CA GLY A 49 -8.66 14.49 12.12
C GLY A 49 -9.69 15.46 11.54
N GLY A 50 -10.27 15.13 10.39
CA GLY A 50 -11.31 15.89 9.73
C GLY A 50 -12.71 15.31 9.89
N GLU A 51 -13.70 16.00 9.32
CA GLU A 51 -15.09 15.57 9.22
C GLU A 51 -15.59 15.78 7.79
N CYS A 52 -16.34 14.81 7.24
CA CYS A 52 -16.95 14.93 5.92
C CYS A 52 -18.27 15.72 6.03
N VAL A 53 -18.27 16.95 5.53
CA VAL A 53 -19.46 17.82 5.50
C VAL A 53 -19.70 18.34 4.08
N ALA A 54 -20.93 18.77 3.77
CA ALA A 54 -21.29 19.23 2.43
C ALA A 54 -20.50 20.48 2.00
N ALA A 55 -20.17 21.35 2.94
CA ALA A 55 -19.32 22.52 2.74
C ALA A 55 -18.58 22.83 4.05
N CYS A 56 -17.28 23.16 3.96
CA CYS A 56 -16.53 23.65 5.12
C CYS A 56 -17.04 25.04 5.52
N ASN A 57 -17.01 25.32 6.82
CA ASN A 57 -17.19 26.67 7.33
C ASN A 57 -15.96 27.52 7.02
N ILE A 58 -16.12 28.84 7.03
CA ILE A 58 -15.05 29.81 6.78
C ILE A 58 -13.87 29.73 7.77
N ASN A 59 -14.05 29.04 8.90
CA ASN A 59 -13.04 28.87 9.94
C ASN A 59 -12.36 27.49 9.91
N GLU A 60 -12.71 26.64 8.93
CA GLU A 60 -12.15 25.31 8.77
C GLU A 60 -11.17 25.28 7.58
N GLY A 61 -10.08 24.54 7.72
CA GLY A 61 -9.17 24.26 6.60
C GLY A 61 -9.70 23.12 5.75
N ILE A 62 -9.57 23.25 4.43
CA ILE A 62 -9.84 22.15 3.49
C ILE A 62 -8.62 21.23 3.50
N LEU A 63 -8.78 19.96 3.87
CA LEU A 63 -7.70 18.98 3.74
C LEU A 63 -7.62 18.47 2.30
N PRO A 64 -6.46 18.56 1.64
CA PRO A 64 -6.27 18.03 0.29
C PRO A 64 -6.13 16.51 0.36
N ILE A 65 -7.25 15.81 0.48
CA ILE A 65 -7.29 14.34 0.35
C ILE A 65 -7.31 13.95 -1.13
N ALA A 66 -6.23 13.34 -1.59
CA ALA A 66 -6.20 12.66 -2.88
C ALA A 66 -6.93 11.31 -2.74
N GLY A 67 -8.25 11.31 -2.96
CA GLY A 67 -9.04 10.08 -3.04
C GLY A 67 -9.84 9.67 -1.80
N GLY A 68 -9.92 10.51 -0.76
CA GLY A 68 -10.78 10.23 0.41
C GLY A 68 -12.26 10.41 0.05
N GLU A 69 -13.01 9.31 0.12
CA GLU A 69 -14.39 9.20 -0.35
C GLU A 69 -15.38 9.85 0.62
N CYS A 70 -15.32 11.17 0.83
CA CYS A 70 -16.50 11.88 1.28
C CYS A 70 -17.55 11.75 0.16
N LYS A 71 -18.41 10.70 0.24
CA LYS A 71 -19.36 10.30 -0.82
C LYS A 71 -20.18 11.46 -1.41
N THR A 72 -20.40 12.51 -0.64
CA THR A 72 -21.15 13.72 -1.04
C THR A 72 -20.65 15.00 -0.34
N GLY A 73 -19.34 15.11 -0.02
CA GLY A 73 -18.84 16.24 0.76
C GLY A 73 -17.36 16.59 0.56
N THR A 74 -16.95 17.67 1.23
CA THR A 74 -15.54 18.09 1.34
C THR A 74 -15.02 17.70 2.73
N CYS A 75 -13.75 17.31 2.81
CA CYS A 75 -13.10 17.03 4.09
C CYS A 75 -12.61 18.31 4.75
N CYS A 76 -13.11 18.59 5.94
CA CYS A 76 -12.81 19.81 6.69
C CYS A 76 -12.09 19.47 7.99
N SER A 77 -11.07 20.25 8.36
CA SER A 77 -10.33 20.04 9.60
C SER A 77 -11.24 20.29 10.80
N LYS A 78 -11.31 19.36 11.76
CA LYS A 78 -12.06 19.59 12.99
C LYS A 78 -11.41 20.78 13.73
N PRO A 79 -12.18 21.79 14.20
CA PRO A 79 -11.60 22.85 15.01
C PRO A 79 -11.04 22.23 16.29
N ILE A 80 -9.74 22.44 16.53
CA ILE A 80 -9.09 22.10 17.80
C ILE A 80 -9.80 22.93 18.88
N LYS A 81 -10.45 22.22 19.80
CA LYS A 81 -11.17 22.81 20.92
C LYS A 81 -10.22 23.08 22.09
#